data_AF-A0A4D6KRL4-F1
#
_entry.id   AF-A0A4D6KRL4-F1
#
_cell.length_a   1.000
_cell.length_b   1.000
_cell.length_c   1.000
_cell.angle_alpha   90.00
_cell.angle_beta   90.00
_cell.angle_gamma   90.00
#
_symmetry.space_group_name_H-M   'P 1'
#
loop_
_entity.id
_entity.type
_entity.pdbx_description
1 polymer ?
#
loop_
_entity_poly.entity_id
_entity_poly.type
_entity_poly.pdbx_seq_one_letter_code
_entity_poly.pdbx_strand_id
1 'polypeptide(L)'
;MAMSHEDMLKRAGQLKRQKTSTPGASPSAPPPRIELHEETSEPDLEALTRRSRARGKKVIESTSQHSTSQTPIAPLHTADNTELSFWHPQFLHSQHSRKHNYLHHDINLLRAQDPQSLHENLLADLHRAEATSIMLMDQFTLQSTQKSLDLEQKDQALALSKTETSRLTNEVSELTAQVKKSDELIADLQNQLKAFATEKESWVLKEKDFIHNSELLKDQIGTSLNMGFQLALEQVRVLYPDTDLSATDISKTVVEGQLVDIDD
;
A
#
# COMPACT_ATOMS: atom_id res chain seq x y z
N MET A 1 14.79 28.44 -23.36
CA MET A 1 14.58 27.29 -24.28
C MET A 1 14.34 26.06 -23.42
N ALA A 2 13.09 25.59 -23.33
CA ALA A 2 12.72 24.41 -22.55
C ALA A 2 12.93 23.15 -23.41
N MET A 3 13.61 22.13 -22.86
CA MET A 3 13.85 20.88 -23.58
C MET A 3 12.56 20.09 -23.77
N SER A 4 12.41 19.50 -24.96
CA SER A 4 11.28 18.66 -25.33
C SER A 4 11.23 17.38 -24.48
N HIS A 5 10.01 16.92 -24.19
CA HIS A 5 9.73 15.68 -23.46
C HIS A 5 10.42 14.46 -24.08
N GLU A 6 10.60 14.46 -25.40
CA GLU A 6 11.28 13.37 -26.11
C GLU A 6 12.79 13.33 -25.84
N ASP A 7 13.43 14.48 -25.65
CA ASP A 7 14.85 14.56 -25.27
C ASP A 7 15.08 14.13 -23.82
N MET A 8 14.07 14.31 -22.95
CA MET A 8 14.10 13.86 -21.57
C MET A 8 14.11 12.32 -21.48
N LEU A 9 13.26 11.67 -22.28
CA LEU A 9 13.16 10.22 -22.37
C LEU A 9 14.42 9.58 -22.96
N LYS A 10 15.02 10.21 -23.98
CA LYS A 10 16.29 9.74 -24.58
C LYS A 10 17.45 9.78 -23.59
N ARG A 11 17.53 10.79 -22.70
CA ARG A 11 18.54 10.85 -21.63
C ARG A 11 18.31 9.82 -20.53
N ALA A 12 17.07 9.60 -20.13
CA ALA A 12 16.73 8.58 -19.14
C ALA A 12 17.15 7.17 -19.63
N GLY A 13 17.00 6.90 -20.93
CA GLY A 13 17.47 5.66 -21.56
C GLY A 13 19.00 5.52 -21.59
N GLN A 14 19.74 6.60 -21.84
CA GLN A 14 21.21 6.59 -21.86
C GLN A 14 21.84 6.42 -20.46
N LEU A 15 21.23 7.02 -19.42
CA LEU A 15 21.68 6.87 -18.03
C LEU A 15 21.53 5.42 -17.51
N LYS A 16 20.57 4.67 -18.06
CA LYS A 16 20.38 3.25 -17.71
C LYS A 16 21.41 2.33 -18.37
N ARG A 17 22.04 2.76 -19.48
CA ARG A 17 23.08 1.99 -20.19
C ARG A 17 24.51 2.29 -19.74
N GLN A 18 24.74 3.41 -19.04
CA GLN A 18 26.08 3.77 -18.55
C GLN A 18 26.46 3.16 -17.19
N LYS A 19 25.54 2.48 -16.48
CA LYS A 19 25.85 1.80 -15.21
C LYS A 19 26.41 0.38 -15.34
N THR A 20 26.70 -0.08 -16.56
CA THR A 20 27.36 -1.37 -16.81
C THR A 20 28.51 -1.19 -17.79
N SER A 21 29.60 -0.57 -17.33
CA SER A 21 30.88 -0.62 -18.05
C SER A 21 32.03 -0.52 -17.06
N THR A 22 32.43 -1.67 -16.50
CA THR A 22 33.77 -1.89 -15.96
C THR A 22 34.30 -3.17 -16.61
N PRO A 23 35.43 -3.14 -17.35
CA PRO A 23 36.00 -4.33 -17.97
C PRO A 23 37.01 -5.01 -17.03
N GLY A 24 36.87 -6.32 -16.81
CA GLY A 24 37.91 -7.12 -16.12
C GLY A 24 37.48 -8.51 -15.60
N ALA A 25 37.54 -9.51 -16.49
CA ALA A 25 37.92 -10.93 -16.28
C ALA A 25 37.23 -11.85 -15.23
N SER A 26 36.32 -12.71 -15.73
CA SER A 26 36.09 -14.19 -15.59
C SER A 26 36.34 -15.00 -14.28
N PRO A 27 35.83 -16.27 -14.16
CA PRO A 27 34.42 -16.67 -14.05
C PRO A 27 34.17 -17.71 -12.91
N SER A 28 33.05 -17.70 -12.19
CA SER A 28 32.64 -18.90 -11.43
C SER A 28 31.15 -18.93 -11.05
N ALA A 29 30.51 -20.03 -11.48
CA ALA A 29 29.27 -20.67 -11.02
C ALA A 29 27.90 -19.93 -11.11
N PRO A 30 26.84 -20.62 -11.58
CA PRO A 30 25.48 -20.06 -11.64
C PRO A 30 24.74 -20.22 -10.30
N PRO A 31 23.88 -19.27 -9.88
CA PRO A 31 22.95 -19.45 -8.77
C PRO A 31 21.63 -20.13 -9.23
N PRO A 32 20.87 -20.75 -8.30
CA PRO A 32 19.83 -21.71 -8.63
C PRO A 32 18.53 -21.05 -9.10
N ARG A 33 17.83 -21.80 -9.95
CA ARG A 33 16.51 -21.52 -10.52
C ARG A 33 15.44 -21.62 -9.42
N ILE A 34 14.75 -20.53 -9.12
CA ILE A 34 13.50 -20.54 -8.34
C ILE A 34 12.36 -20.35 -9.34
N GLU A 35 11.55 -21.40 -9.51
CA GLU A 35 10.31 -21.36 -10.27
C GLU A 35 9.26 -20.57 -9.48
N LEU A 36 8.81 -19.47 -10.07
CA LEU A 36 7.61 -18.74 -9.65
C LEU A 36 6.38 -19.58 -10.06
N HIS A 37 5.67 -20.12 -9.08
CA HIS A 37 4.28 -20.52 -9.26
C HIS A 37 3.40 -19.32 -8.91
N GLU A 38 2.77 -18.75 -9.93
CA GLU A 38 1.80 -17.67 -9.86
C GLU A 38 0.41 -18.31 -9.79
N GLU A 39 -0.14 -18.49 -8.59
CA GLU A 39 -1.59 -18.72 -8.41
C GLU A 39 -2.26 -17.38 -8.12
N THR A 40 -3.01 -16.92 -9.11
CA THR A 40 -3.95 -15.81 -9.01
C THR A 40 -5.18 -16.28 -8.24
N SER A 41 -5.55 -15.57 -7.18
CA SER A 41 -6.88 -15.65 -6.60
C SER A 41 -7.30 -14.27 -6.08
N GLU A 42 -8.37 -13.75 -6.67
CA GLU A 42 -9.09 -12.54 -6.27
C GLU A 42 -9.61 -12.64 -4.82
N PRO A 43 -9.66 -11.54 -4.06
CA PRO A 43 -10.38 -11.52 -2.79
C PRO A 43 -11.85 -11.08 -2.99
N ASP A 44 -12.75 -11.97 -2.60
CA ASP A 44 -14.20 -11.74 -2.45
C ASP A 44 -14.48 -10.77 -1.28
N LEU A 45 -15.32 -9.77 -1.54
CA LEU A 45 -15.65 -8.65 -0.66
C LEU A 45 -17.07 -8.84 -0.13
N GLU A 46 -17.29 -9.65 0.92
CA GLU A 46 -18.56 -9.61 1.66
C GLU A 46 -18.48 -10.29 3.03
N ALA A 47 -18.36 -9.50 4.11
CA ALA A 47 -19.02 -9.74 5.42
C ALA A 47 -18.64 -8.66 6.45
N LEU A 48 -18.93 -7.40 6.15
CA LEU A 48 -19.02 -6.34 7.16
C LEU A 48 -20.49 -6.18 7.56
N THR A 49 -20.98 -6.93 8.57
CA THR A 49 -22.11 -6.51 9.43
C THR A 49 -22.46 -7.58 10.48
N ARG A 50 -22.21 -7.30 11.77
CA ARG A 50 -23.27 -7.12 12.79
C ARG A 50 -22.75 -7.10 14.24
N ARG A 51 -23.05 -5.97 14.88
CA ARG A 51 -23.50 -5.77 16.27
C ARG A 51 -22.52 -6.04 17.42
N SER A 52 -22.03 -4.91 17.90
CA SER A 52 -21.79 -4.60 19.31
C SER A 52 -23.01 -4.84 20.22
N ARG A 53 -22.76 -5.43 21.39
CA ARG A 53 -23.42 -5.10 22.65
C ARG A 53 -22.41 -5.19 23.79
N ALA A 54 -22.11 -4.04 24.38
CA ALA A 54 -21.42 -3.92 25.66
C ALA A 54 -22.41 -4.08 26.81
N ARG A 55 -21.97 -4.70 27.93
CA ARG A 55 -22.01 -4.15 29.31
C ARG A 55 -21.86 -5.28 30.33
N GLY A 56 -20.85 -5.16 31.20
CA GLY A 56 -20.70 -5.99 32.39
C GLY A 56 -19.31 -5.95 32.99
N LYS A 57 -18.90 -4.80 33.55
CA LYS A 57 -17.69 -4.70 34.38
C LYS A 57 -17.90 -5.51 35.67
N LYS A 58 -16.95 -6.38 36.01
CA LYS A 58 -16.58 -6.66 37.40
C LYS A 58 -15.06 -6.78 37.49
N VAL A 59 -14.48 -5.78 38.14
CA VAL A 59 -13.10 -5.77 38.61
C VAL A 59 -13.02 -6.78 39.75
N ILE A 60 -12.16 -7.80 39.63
CA ILE A 60 -11.61 -8.52 40.77
C ILE A 60 -10.12 -8.65 40.50
N GLU A 61 -9.38 -7.79 41.18
CA GLU A 61 -7.97 -7.91 41.50
C GLU A 61 -7.76 -9.24 42.24
N SER A 62 -6.86 -10.09 41.73
CA SER A 62 -6.36 -11.23 42.49
C SER A 62 -4.91 -11.46 42.11
N THR A 63 -4.09 -11.10 43.07
CA THR A 63 -2.67 -11.33 43.20
C THR A 63 -2.30 -12.80 43.02
N SER A 64 -1.11 -12.99 42.43
CA SER A 64 -0.24 -14.17 42.53
C SER A 64 -0.56 -15.09 43.70
N GLN A 65 -1.00 -16.31 43.40
CA GLN A 65 -0.70 -17.50 44.21
C GLN A 65 -0.56 -18.72 43.29
N HIS A 66 0.51 -19.46 43.55
CA HIS A 66 0.95 -20.71 42.94
C HIS A 66 -0.19 -21.63 42.48
N SER A 67 -0.23 -21.94 41.18
CA SER A 67 -1.08 -23.00 40.65
C SER A 67 -0.29 -24.30 40.58
N THR A 68 -0.33 -25.05 41.68
CA THR A 68 -0.01 -26.48 41.67
C THR A 68 -1.16 -27.17 40.95
N SER A 69 -0.91 -27.63 39.72
CA SER A 69 -1.88 -28.39 38.94
C SER A 69 -2.19 -29.70 39.66
N GLN A 70 -3.27 -29.71 40.46
CA GLN A 70 -3.89 -30.95 40.91
C GLN A 70 -4.49 -31.64 39.69
N THR A 71 -3.87 -32.74 39.29
CA THR A 71 -4.49 -33.71 38.39
C THR A 71 -5.74 -34.27 39.08
N PRO A 72 -6.88 -34.39 38.39
CA PRO A 72 -8.10 -34.93 38.99
C PRO A 72 -7.86 -36.39 39.39
N ILE A 73 -8.08 -36.67 40.67
CA ILE A 73 -8.04 -38.01 41.25
C ILE A 73 -9.11 -38.85 40.53
N ALA A 74 -8.66 -39.90 39.84
CA ALA A 74 -9.52 -40.88 39.20
C ALA A 74 -10.48 -41.52 40.23
N PRO A 75 -11.70 -41.94 39.83
CA PRO A 75 -12.69 -42.50 40.76
C PRO A 75 -12.10 -43.66 41.56
N LEU A 76 -12.24 -43.57 42.89
CA LEU A 76 -11.88 -44.59 43.85
C LEU A 76 -12.56 -45.91 43.44
N HIS A 77 -11.82 -46.83 42.82
CA HIS A 77 -12.27 -48.21 42.71
C HIS A 77 -12.25 -48.80 44.13
N THR A 78 -13.45 -48.98 44.70
CA THR A 78 -13.70 -49.86 45.83
C THR A 78 -13.31 -51.28 45.43
N ALA A 79 -12.06 -51.67 45.68
CA ALA A 79 -11.62 -53.04 45.76
C ALA A 79 -11.26 -53.32 47.22
N ASP A 80 -11.62 -54.52 47.70
CA ASP A 80 -11.46 -55.00 49.07
C ASP A 80 -10.19 -54.48 49.75
N ASN A 81 -10.29 -54.11 51.03
CA ASN A 81 -9.19 -53.68 51.92
C ASN A 81 -8.14 -54.78 52.13
N THR A 82 -7.51 -55.24 51.05
CA THR A 82 -6.25 -55.97 51.06
C THR A 82 -5.21 -54.90 50.78
N GLU A 83 -4.53 -54.44 51.83
CA GLU A 83 -3.39 -53.53 51.67
C GLU A 83 -2.39 -54.20 50.72
N LEU A 84 -2.31 -53.71 49.48
CA LEU A 84 -1.36 -54.22 48.50
C LEU A 84 0.05 -53.90 49.00
N SER A 85 0.89 -54.93 49.07
CA SER A 85 2.31 -54.77 49.36
C SER A 85 2.92 -53.70 48.47
N PHE A 86 3.85 -52.91 49.02
CA PHE A 86 4.69 -51.99 48.25
C PHE A 86 5.41 -52.69 47.09
N TRP A 87 5.68 -53.99 47.23
CA TRP A 87 6.36 -54.83 46.24
C TRP A 87 5.40 -55.52 45.25
N HIS A 88 4.09 -55.23 45.33
CA HIS A 88 3.10 -55.81 44.43
C HIS A 88 3.17 -55.15 43.03
N PRO A 89 3.15 -55.89 41.91
CA PRO A 89 3.30 -55.32 40.56
C PRO A 89 2.24 -54.29 40.14
N GLN A 90 1.06 -54.34 40.77
CA GLN A 90 -0.05 -53.40 40.52
C GLN A 90 -0.06 -52.22 41.51
N PHE A 91 0.95 -52.11 42.36
CA PHE A 91 1.04 -51.03 43.33
C PHE A 91 1.30 -49.69 42.62
N LEU A 92 0.41 -48.71 42.83
CA LEU A 92 0.52 -47.38 42.24
C LEU A 92 1.55 -46.54 43.02
N HIS A 93 2.82 -46.65 42.65
CA HIS A 93 3.91 -45.92 43.32
C HIS A 93 3.75 -44.38 43.28
N SER A 94 2.94 -43.83 42.36
CA SER A 94 2.63 -42.40 42.29
C SER A 94 1.77 -41.88 43.45
N GLN A 95 1.08 -42.75 44.19
CA GLN A 95 0.22 -42.42 45.33
C GLN A 95 0.80 -42.90 46.67
N HIS A 96 2.06 -43.33 46.66
CA HIS A 96 2.70 -43.93 47.82
C HIS A 96 2.87 -42.94 48.98
N SER A 97 2.51 -43.38 50.19
CA SER A 97 2.80 -42.71 51.46
C SER A 97 3.75 -43.57 52.27
N ARG A 98 4.77 -42.97 52.89
CA ARG A 98 5.86 -43.64 53.65
C ARG A 98 5.41 -44.62 54.75
N LYS A 99 4.11 -44.67 55.08
CA LYS A 99 3.55 -45.55 56.11
C LYS A 99 3.43 -47.03 55.68
N HIS A 100 3.67 -47.37 54.41
CA HIS A 100 3.41 -48.72 53.85
C HIS A 100 4.63 -49.40 53.20
N ASN A 101 5.87 -49.01 53.56
CA ASN A 101 7.07 -49.51 52.87
C ASN A 101 7.35 -51.01 53.08
N TYR A 102 6.91 -51.57 54.21
CA TYR A 102 7.19 -52.95 54.60
C TYR A 102 6.16 -53.45 55.61
N LEU A 103 5.32 -54.39 55.20
CA LEU A 103 4.33 -55.04 56.03
C LEU A 103 4.83 -56.43 56.44
N HIS A 104 4.31 -56.95 57.55
CA HIS A 104 4.82 -58.21 58.11
C HIS A 104 4.65 -59.42 57.15
N HIS A 105 3.66 -59.36 56.25
CA HIS A 105 3.43 -60.40 55.24
C HIS A 105 4.41 -60.32 54.05
N ASP A 106 5.11 -59.20 53.86
CA ASP A 106 6.13 -59.04 52.79
C ASP A 106 7.34 -59.94 53.03
N ILE A 107 7.63 -60.29 54.29
CA ILE A 107 8.69 -61.24 54.66
C ILE A 107 8.54 -62.55 53.88
N ASN A 108 7.32 -63.04 53.72
CA ASN A 108 7.06 -64.31 53.05
C ASN A 108 7.25 -64.18 51.52
N LEU A 109 6.92 -63.03 50.93
CA LEU A 109 7.14 -62.74 49.51
C LEU A 109 8.63 -62.60 49.19
N LEU A 110 9.38 -61.92 50.06
CA LEU A 110 10.82 -61.71 49.90
C LEU A 110 11.63 -62.99 50.17
N ARG A 111 11.22 -63.80 51.17
CA ARG A 111 11.88 -65.08 51.49
C ARG A 111 11.65 -66.15 50.42
N ALA A 112 10.60 -66.03 49.61
CA ALA A 112 10.34 -66.93 48.50
C ALA A 112 11.31 -66.71 47.32
N GLN A 113 12.05 -65.60 47.30
CA GLN A 113 13.02 -65.29 46.26
C GLN A 113 14.46 -65.56 46.74
N ASP A 114 15.31 -65.96 45.80
CA ASP A 114 16.75 -66.08 46.03
C ASP A 114 17.37 -64.70 46.30
N PRO A 115 18.14 -64.50 47.40
CA PRO A 115 18.68 -63.19 47.78
C PRO A 115 19.57 -62.55 46.71
N GLN A 116 20.34 -63.34 45.96
CA GLN A 116 21.20 -62.82 44.89
C GLN A 116 20.34 -62.28 43.74
N SER A 117 19.33 -63.04 43.34
CA SER A 117 18.38 -62.62 42.30
C SER A 117 17.64 -61.33 42.69
N LEU A 118 17.25 -61.21 43.97
CA LEU A 118 16.61 -60.00 44.48
C LEU A 118 17.56 -58.78 44.46
N HIS A 119 18.83 -58.98 44.80
CA HIS A 119 19.85 -57.94 44.74
C HIS A 119 20.11 -57.45 43.31
N GLU A 120 20.27 -58.38 42.36
CA GLU A 120 20.48 -58.04 40.94
C GLU A 120 19.25 -57.34 40.34
N ASN A 121 18.04 -57.76 40.70
CA ASN A 121 16.80 -57.09 40.26
C ASN A 121 16.73 -55.65 40.79
N LEU A 122 17.07 -55.43 42.07
CA LEU A 122 17.12 -54.09 42.64
C LEU A 122 18.14 -53.19 41.92
N LEU A 123 19.33 -53.73 41.61
CA LEU A 123 20.33 -53.00 40.83
C LEU A 123 19.84 -52.68 39.42
N ALA A 124 19.19 -53.63 38.75
CA ALA A 124 18.62 -53.42 37.42
C ALA A 124 17.54 -52.32 37.41
N ASP A 125 16.67 -52.29 38.42
CA ASP A 125 15.65 -51.24 38.56
C ASP A 125 16.25 -49.88 38.88
N LEU A 126 17.30 -49.82 39.71
CA LEU A 126 18.06 -48.59 39.97
C LEU A 126 18.75 -48.06 38.71
N HIS A 127 19.44 -48.91 37.95
CA HIS A 127 20.05 -48.52 36.67
C HIS A 127 19.00 -48.05 35.66
N ARG A 128 17.82 -48.71 35.62
CA ARG A 128 16.71 -48.28 34.76
C ARG A 128 16.19 -46.90 35.16
N ALA A 129 16.04 -46.64 36.46
CA ALA A 129 15.60 -45.35 36.97
C ALA A 129 16.62 -44.25 36.63
N GLU A 130 17.91 -44.51 36.81
CA GLU A 130 18.99 -43.59 36.47
C GLU A 130 19.00 -43.28 34.96
N ALA A 131 18.99 -44.32 34.11
CA ALA A 131 18.98 -44.15 32.66
C ALA A 131 17.75 -43.38 32.17
N THR A 132 16.57 -43.65 32.74
CA THR A 132 15.33 -42.93 32.41
C THR A 132 15.41 -41.47 32.86
N SER A 133 15.99 -41.19 34.02
CA SER A 133 16.21 -39.83 34.52
C SER A 133 17.15 -39.04 33.61
N ILE A 134 18.25 -39.64 33.16
CA ILE A 134 19.19 -39.01 32.23
C ILE A 134 18.51 -38.70 30.91
N MET A 135 17.80 -39.68 30.33
CA MET A 135 17.06 -39.50 29.07
C MET A 135 16.04 -38.36 29.15
N LEU A 136 15.28 -38.26 30.26
CA LEU A 136 14.31 -37.18 30.45
C LEU A 136 14.98 -35.82 30.61
N MET A 137 16.12 -35.75 31.29
CA MET A 137 16.91 -34.52 31.42
C MET A 137 17.45 -34.04 30.07
N ASP A 138 17.95 -34.97 29.24
CA ASP A 138 18.41 -34.66 27.88
C ASP A 138 17.26 -34.16 27.02
N GLN A 139 16.10 -34.82 27.08
CA GLN A 139 14.91 -34.40 26.35
C GLN A 139 14.43 -33.01 26.78
N PHE A 140 14.41 -32.73 28.09
CA PHE A 140 14.05 -31.42 28.61
C PHE A 140 15.01 -30.33 28.14
N THR A 141 16.31 -30.62 28.18
CA THR A 141 17.36 -29.69 27.74
C THR A 141 17.20 -29.37 26.25
N LEU A 142 17.03 -30.39 25.41
CA LEU A 142 16.79 -30.21 23.97
C LEU A 142 15.53 -29.40 23.67
N GLN A 143 14.44 -29.67 24.39
CA GLN A 143 13.19 -28.93 24.20
C GLN A 143 13.33 -27.47 24.64
N SER A 144 14.05 -27.22 25.73
CA SER A 144 14.30 -25.88 26.24
C SER A 144 15.14 -25.06 25.26
N THR A 145 16.23 -25.62 24.74
CA THR A 145 17.10 -24.94 23.77
C THR A 145 16.39 -24.69 22.43
N GLN A 146 15.56 -25.63 21.97
CA GLN A 146 14.76 -25.44 20.77
C GLN A 146 13.74 -24.31 20.93
N LYS A 147 13.06 -24.25 22.09
CA LYS A 147 12.11 -23.18 22.39
C LYS A 147 12.78 -21.82 22.51
N SER A 148 13.97 -21.74 23.12
CA SER A 148 14.70 -20.47 23.21
C SER A 148 15.13 -19.97 21.84
N LEU A 149 15.60 -20.87 20.96
CA LEU A 149 15.98 -20.50 19.60
C LEU A 149 14.79 -20.02 18.77
N ASP A 150 13.65 -20.71 18.84
CA ASP A 150 12.42 -20.30 18.15
C ASP A 150 11.92 -18.94 18.64
N LEU A 151 12.00 -18.68 19.96
CA LEU A 151 11.64 -17.39 20.52
C LEU A 151 12.56 -16.26 20.02
N GLU A 152 13.87 -16.48 20.01
CA GLU A 152 14.85 -15.51 19.51
C GLU A 152 14.62 -15.20 18.02
N GLN A 153 14.35 -16.21 17.20
CA GLN A 153 14.00 -16.02 15.78
C GLN A 153 12.72 -15.21 15.61
N LYS A 154 11.67 -15.50 16.40
CA LYS A 154 10.43 -14.73 16.39
C LYS A 154 10.64 -13.28 16.80
N ASP A 155 11.44 -13.03 17.83
CA ASP A 155 11.77 -11.67 18.29
C ASP A 155 12.55 -10.89 17.23
N GLN A 156 13.49 -11.54 16.54
CA GLN A 156 14.22 -10.94 15.43
C GLN A 156 13.29 -10.60 14.25
N ALA A 157 12.41 -11.54 13.86
CA ALA A 157 11.43 -11.30 12.80
C ALA A 157 10.45 -10.18 13.17
N LEU A 158 10.03 -10.11 14.43
CA LEU A 158 9.18 -9.04 14.94
C LEU A 158 9.90 -7.69 14.90
N ALA A 159 11.18 -7.62 15.26
CA ALA A 159 11.97 -6.40 15.17
C ALA A 159 12.07 -5.90 13.71
N LEU A 160 12.39 -6.80 12.77
CA LEU A 160 12.43 -6.46 11.34
C LEU A 160 11.07 -5.98 10.82
N SER A 161 9.99 -6.67 11.19
CA SER A 161 8.62 -6.28 10.84
C SER A 161 8.25 -4.90 11.40
N LYS A 162 8.61 -4.59 12.64
CA LYS A 162 8.40 -3.26 13.25
C LYS A 162 9.19 -2.16 12.53
N THR A 163 10.43 -2.44 12.14
CA THR A 163 11.22 -1.47 11.37
C THR A 163 10.63 -1.20 9.99
N GLU A 164 10.19 -2.25 9.29
CA GLU A 164 9.62 -2.12 7.95
C GLU A 164 8.25 -1.44 7.98
N THR A 165 7.39 -1.78 8.94
CA THR A 165 6.10 -1.08 9.13
C THR A 165 6.29 0.40 9.45
N SER A 166 7.31 0.77 10.22
CA SER A 166 7.65 2.18 10.46
C SER A 166 8.11 2.88 9.18
N ARG A 167 8.97 2.22 8.39
CA ARG A 167 9.43 2.72 7.09
C ARG A 167 8.26 2.97 6.13
N LEU A 168 7.38 1.98 5.97
CA LEU A 168 6.19 2.07 5.13
C LEU A 168 5.21 3.15 5.62
N THR A 169 5.03 3.29 6.93
CA THR A 169 4.17 4.34 7.51
C THR A 169 4.69 5.73 7.15
N ASN A 170 6.00 5.94 7.22
CA ASN A 170 6.61 7.21 6.82
C ASN A 170 6.42 7.46 5.32
N GLU A 171 6.69 6.46 4.48
CA GLU A 171 6.53 6.56 3.02
C GLU A 171 5.07 6.90 2.63
N VAL A 172 4.08 6.26 3.28
CA VAL A 172 2.66 6.58 3.08
C VAL A 172 2.36 8.03 3.48
N SER A 173 2.93 8.52 4.58
CA SER A 173 2.72 9.91 5.01
C SER A 173 3.30 10.93 4.03
N GLU A 174 4.48 10.65 3.46
CA GLU A 174 5.14 11.49 2.45
C GLU A 174 4.34 11.49 1.14
N LEU A 175 3.94 10.33 0.65
CA LEU A 175 3.10 10.21 -0.55
C LEU A 175 1.76 10.92 -0.36
N THR A 176 1.15 10.80 0.81
CA THR A 176 -0.10 11.52 1.13
C THR A 176 0.09 13.03 1.07
N ALA A 177 1.22 13.56 1.57
CA ALA A 177 1.53 14.98 1.48
C ALA A 177 1.77 15.42 0.03
N GLN A 178 2.43 14.59 -0.78
CA GLN A 178 2.66 14.87 -2.19
C GLN A 178 1.34 14.91 -2.98
N VAL A 179 0.44 13.96 -2.75
CA VAL A 179 -0.89 13.92 -3.39
C VAL A 179 -1.67 15.20 -3.08
N LYS A 180 -1.71 15.64 -1.81
CA LYS A 180 -2.38 16.90 -1.43
C LYS A 180 -1.83 18.10 -2.19
N LYS A 181 -0.50 18.22 -2.31
CA LYS A 181 0.13 19.31 -3.07
C LYS A 181 -0.23 19.26 -4.56
N SER A 182 -0.31 18.06 -5.13
CA SER A 182 -0.76 17.88 -6.51
C SER A 182 -2.22 18.26 -6.69
N ASP A 183 -3.11 17.90 -5.76
CA ASP A 183 -4.52 18.27 -5.80
C ASP A 183 -4.72 19.80 -5.72
N GLU A 184 -3.96 20.47 -4.85
CA GLU A 184 -3.95 21.95 -4.77
C GLU A 184 -3.51 22.59 -6.08
N LEU A 185 -2.45 22.08 -6.72
CA LEU A 185 -2.00 22.58 -8.02
C LEU A 185 -3.04 22.34 -9.12
N ILE A 186 -3.69 21.19 -9.12
CA ILE A 186 -4.76 20.88 -10.09
C ILE A 186 -5.92 21.85 -9.91
N ALA A 187 -6.33 22.15 -8.67
CA ALA A 187 -7.39 23.10 -8.39
C ALA A 187 -7.02 24.52 -8.87
N ASP A 188 -5.79 24.96 -8.65
CA ASP A 188 -5.31 26.26 -9.12
C ASP A 188 -5.31 26.36 -10.65
N LEU A 189 -4.76 25.34 -11.34
CA LEU A 189 -4.75 25.28 -12.80
C LEU A 189 -6.17 25.27 -13.38
N GLN A 190 -7.11 24.58 -12.74
CA GLN A 190 -8.52 24.58 -13.15
C GLN A 190 -9.15 25.98 -13.02
N ASN A 191 -8.81 26.72 -11.97
CA ASN A 191 -9.27 28.10 -11.80
C ASN A 191 -8.68 29.04 -12.85
N GLN A 192 -7.39 28.91 -13.15
CA GLN A 192 -6.74 29.67 -14.22
C GLN A 192 -7.38 29.37 -15.59
N LEU A 193 -7.66 28.10 -15.88
CA LEU A 193 -8.29 27.70 -17.14
C LEU A 193 -9.69 28.32 -17.27
N LYS A 194 -10.48 28.33 -16.18
CA LYS A 194 -11.79 29.01 -16.16
C LYS A 194 -11.64 30.52 -16.39
N ALA A 195 -10.69 31.18 -15.75
CA ALA A 195 -10.43 32.60 -15.94
C ALA A 195 -10.09 32.91 -17.40
N PHE A 196 -9.15 32.16 -18.00
CA PHE A 196 -8.80 32.32 -19.41
C PHE A 196 -9.96 32.02 -20.36
N ALA A 197 -10.82 31.06 -20.04
CA ALA A 197 -12.02 30.80 -20.84
C ALA A 197 -12.96 32.00 -20.85
N THR A 198 -13.22 32.61 -19.68
CA THR A 198 -14.06 33.82 -19.58
C THR A 198 -13.42 35.03 -20.27
N GLU A 199 -12.10 35.18 -20.16
CA GLU A 199 -11.38 36.25 -20.84
C GLU A 199 -11.47 36.08 -22.36
N LYS A 200 -11.27 34.85 -22.87
CA LYS A 200 -11.43 34.53 -24.29
C LYS A 200 -12.82 34.87 -24.80
N GLU A 201 -13.87 34.52 -24.07
CA GLU A 201 -15.25 34.88 -24.45
C GLU A 201 -15.45 36.40 -24.52
N SER A 202 -14.86 37.16 -23.58
CA SER A 202 -14.91 38.63 -23.60
C SER A 202 -14.21 39.23 -24.83
N TRP A 203 -13.05 38.67 -25.23
CA TRP A 203 -12.32 39.10 -26.42
C TRP A 203 -13.09 38.78 -27.70
N VAL A 204 -13.74 37.62 -27.79
CA VAL A 204 -14.59 37.26 -28.93
C VAL A 204 -15.77 38.23 -29.06
N LEU A 205 -16.36 38.66 -27.95
CA LEU A 205 -17.44 39.65 -27.99
C LEU A 205 -16.93 41.01 -28.48
N LYS A 206 -15.78 41.46 -27.96
CA LYS A 206 -15.14 42.71 -28.36
C LYS A 206 -14.71 42.71 -29.84
N GLU A 207 -14.24 41.57 -30.34
CA GLU A 207 -13.93 41.38 -31.76
C GLU A 207 -15.16 41.57 -32.64
N LYS A 208 -16.30 40.97 -32.27
CA LYS A 208 -17.57 41.16 -32.97
C LYS A 208 -18.02 42.62 -32.97
N ASP A 209 -17.89 43.31 -31.84
CA ASP A 209 -18.22 44.73 -31.73
C ASP A 209 -17.32 45.58 -32.64
N PHE A 210 -16.02 45.27 -32.74
CA PHE A 210 -15.12 45.97 -33.64
C PHE A 210 -15.45 45.73 -35.11
N ILE A 211 -15.78 44.50 -35.50
CA ILE A 211 -16.20 44.17 -36.87
C ILE A 211 -17.46 44.97 -37.23
N HIS A 212 -18.47 44.93 -36.35
CA HIS A 212 -19.72 45.66 -36.56
C HIS A 212 -19.51 47.18 -36.68
N ASN A 213 -18.71 47.77 -35.79
CA ASN A 213 -18.38 49.20 -35.85
C ASN A 213 -17.61 49.55 -37.12
N SER A 214 -16.70 48.68 -37.58
CA SER A 214 -15.96 48.87 -38.83
C SER A 214 -16.89 48.88 -40.04
N GLU A 215 -17.87 47.98 -40.10
CA GLU A 215 -18.89 47.97 -41.17
C GLU A 215 -19.72 49.24 -41.15
N LEU A 216 -20.20 49.65 -39.97
CA LEU A 216 -20.96 50.88 -39.81
C LEU A 216 -20.17 52.12 -40.26
N LEU A 217 -18.89 52.23 -39.89
CA LEU A 217 -18.04 53.33 -40.33
C LEU A 217 -17.83 53.32 -41.84
N LYS A 218 -17.65 52.14 -42.44
CA LYS A 218 -17.53 52.02 -43.90
C LYS A 218 -18.77 52.55 -44.61
N ASP A 219 -19.96 52.20 -44.12
CA ASP A 219 -21.23 52.67 -44.68
C ASP A 219 -21.42 54.19 -44.49
N GLN A 220 -21.05 54.71 -43.31
CA GLN A 220 -21.10 56.16 -43.02
C GLN A 220 -20.16 56.95 -43.94
N ILE A 221 -18.92 56.48 -44.10
CA ILE A 221 -17.93 57.12 -44.99
C ILE A 221 -18.42 57.05 -46.43
N GLY A 222 -18.90 55.89 -46.90
CA GLY A 222 -19.45 55.74 -48.25
C GLY A 222 -20.62 56.68 -48.54
N THR A 223 -21.55 56.80 -47.58
CA THR A 223 -22.70 57.70 -47.69
C THR A 223 -22.27 59.17 -47.70
N SER A 224 -21.39 59.55 -46.77
CA SER A 224 -20.88 60.93 -46.67
C SER A 224 -20.09 61.35 -47.92
N LEU A 225 -19.27 60.44 -48.45
CA LEU A 225 -18.47 60.66 -49.66
C LEU A 225 -19.38 60.83 -50.88
N ASN A 226 -20.38 59.95 -51.05
CA ASN A 226 -21.36 60.06 -52.13
C ASN A 226 -22.14 61.38 -52.06
N MET A 227 -22.59 61.78 -50.85
CA MET A 227 -23.28 63.06 -50.67
C MET A 227 -22.39 64.25 -51.03
N GLY A 228 -21.12 64.25 -50.58
CA GLY A 228 -20.16 65.29 -50.94
C GLY A 228 -19.89 65.39 -52.44
N PHE A 229 -19.80 64.24 -53.13
CA PHE A 229 -19.64 64.17 -54.58
C PHE A 229 -20.84 64.77 -55.32
N GLN A 230 -22.07 64.42 -54.93
CA GLN A 230 -23.28 64.99 -55.52
C GLN A 230 -23.34 66.52 -55.35
N LEU A 231 -23.03 67.03 -54.15
CA LEU A 231 -22.96 68.47 -53.90
C LEU A 231 -21.90 69.16 -54.77
N ALA A 232 -20.75 68.52 -55.00
CA ALA A 232 -19.73 69.06 -55.90
C ALA A 232 -20.21 69.09 -57.36
N LEU A 233 -20.89 68.04 -57.85
CA LEU A 233 -21.48 68.03 -59.19
C LEU A 233 -22.54 69.15 -59.34
N GLU A 234 -23.38 69.36 -58.33
CA GLU A 234 -24.36 70.47 -58.33
C GLU A 234 -23.66 71.83 -58.43
N GLN A 235 -22.57 72.06 -57.69
CA GLN A 235 -21.79 73.29 -57.79
C GLN A 235 -21.22 73.51 -59.19
N VAL A 236 -20.74 72.45 -59.86
CA VAL A 236 -20.26 72.53 -61.24
C VAL A 236 -21.38 72.90 -62.21
N ARG A 237 -22.58 72.30 -62.06
CA ARG A 237 -23.75 72.63 -62.91
C ARG A 237 -24.17 74.09 -62.78
N VAL A 238 -24.05 74.68 -61.59
CA VAL A 238 -24.34 76.11 -61.38
C VAL A 238 -23.36 77.01 -62.11
N LEU A 239 -22.07 76.65 -62.13
CA LEU A 239 -21.01 77.45 -62.78
C LEU A 239 -20.96 77.22 -64.30
N TYR A 240 -21.29 76.02 -64.77
CA TYR A 240 -21.23 75.63 -66.18
C TYR A 240 -22.48 74.81 -66.57
N PRO A 241 -23.59 75.48 -66.95
CA PRO A 241 -24.89 74.84 -67.16
C PRO A 241 -24.94 73.83 -68.32
N ASP A 242 -24.12 74.04 -69.34
CA ASP A 242 -24.12 73.23 -70.57
C ASP A 242 -23.14 72.04 -70.51
N THR A 243 -22.44 71.85 -69.37
CA THR A 243 -21.48 70.76 -69.20
C THR A 243 -22.21 69.44 -68.94
N ASP A 244 -21.97 68.44 -69.78
CA ASP A 244 -22.47 67.08 -69.57
C ASP A 244 -21.67 66.37 -68.47
N LEU A 245 -22.34 66.07 -67.36
CA LEU A 245 -21.78 65.36 -66.20
C LEU A 245 -22.31 63.92 -66.09
N SER A 246 -23.03 63.41 -67.09
CA SER A 246 -23.65 62.07 -67.04
C SER A 246 -22.63 60.94 -66.93
N ALA A 247 -21.41 61.14 -67.44
CA ALA A 247 -20.31 60.16 -67.36
C ALA A 247 -19.51 60.24 -66.05
N THR A 248 -19.81 61.20 -65.16
CA THR A 248 -19.06 61.39 -63.91
C THR A 248 -19.49 60.36 -62.88
N ASP A 249 -18.54 59.56 -62.40
CA ASP A 249 -18.75 58.57 -61.35
C ASP A 249 -17.64 58.71 -60.30
N ILE A 250 -18.02 58.53 -59.04
CA ILE A 250 -17.15 58.64 -57.87
C ILE A 250 -16.09 57.54 -57.82
N SER A 251 -16.33 56.43 -58.51
CA SER A 251 -15.43 55.29 -58.63
C SER A 251 -14.37 55.45 -59.73
N LYS A 252 -14.43 56.52 -60.54
CA LYS A 252 -13.52 56.72 -61.68
C LYS A 252 -12.36 57.63 -61.31
N THR A 253 -11.21 57.39 -61.91
CA THR A 253 -10.03 58.27 -61.78
C THR A 253 -9.86 59.13 -63.02
N VAL A 254 -9.09 60.20 -62.91
CA VAL A 254 -8.71 61.04 -64.05
C VAL A 254 -7.29 60.66 -64.49
N VAL A 255 -7.17 60.06 -65.67
CA VAL A 255 -5.88 59.76 -66.34
C VAL A 255 -5.83 60.56 -67.63
N GLU A 256 -4.80 61.39 -67.78
CA GLU A 256 -4.61 62.26 -68.97
C GLU A 256 -5.84 63.12 -69.33
N GLY A 257 -6.65 63.50 -68.34
CA GLY A 257 -7.85 64.31 -68.51
C GLY A 257 -9.11 63.54 -68.92
N GLN A 258 -9.05 62.21 -69.02
CA GLN A 258 -10.22 61.34 -69.23
C GLN A 258 -10.60 60.60 -67.95
N LEU A 259 -11.90 60.36 -67.77
CA LEU A 259 -12.42 59.52 -66.70
C LEU A 259 -12.26 58.05 -67.09
N VAL A 260 -11.48 57.32 -66.31
CA VAL A 260 -11.19 55.90 -66.52
C VAL A 260 -11.63 55.11 -65.28
N ASP A 261 -12.17 53.91 -65.50
CA ASP A 261 -12.51 53.00 -64.41
C ASP A 261 -11.24 52.58 -63.65
N ILE A 262 -11.37 52.39 -62.34
CA ILE A 262 -10.30 51.80 -61.53
C ILE A 262 -10.33 50.29 -61.79
N ASP A 263 -9.24 49.74 -62.32
CA ASP A 263 -9.01 48.29 -62.28
C ASP A 263 -8.67 47.90 -60.83
N ASP A 264 -9.47 47.01 -60.23
CA ASP A 264 -9.24 46.42 -58.90
C ASP A 264 -7.94 45.59 -58.83
#